data_AF-A0A957WYZ8-F1
#
_entry.id   AF-A0A957WYZ8-F1
#
_cell.length_a   1.000
_cell.length_b   1.000
_cell.length_c   1.000
_cell.angle_alpha   90.00
_cell.angle_beta   90.00
_cell.angle_gamma   90.00
#
_symmetry.space_group_name_H-M   'P 1'
#
loop_
_entity.id
_entity.type
_entity.pdbx_description
1 polymer ?
#
loop_
_entity_poly.entity_id
_entity_poly.type
_entity_poly.pdbx_seq_one_letter_code
_entity_poly.pdbx_strand_id
1 'polypeptide(L)'
;MTSTPNPHRKIYFALLLLALALWACVRVDLSTRPASAVIAPARPAPPTPTVTPWPTPTPIVIQIVANPIIEPACLLPDVGSGQSITASGSYTETERSASTPMVCHITRDSCAYNQLVGILDPSIVFKQEEEAPFNTEDVLMHPAMLGPLTRLNELVKAEWGGAYQLRVTDAYDSLLEHDPPESNPSTRYSLHYDGRAIDV
;
A
#
# COMPACT_ATOMS: atom_id res chain seq x y z
N MET A 1 42.42 -42.70 17.76
CA MET A 1 42.47 -42.27 16.34
C MET A 1 42.55 -40.75 16.31
N THR A 2 43.75 -40.21 16.11
CA THR A 2 44.01 -38.76 16.10
C THR A 2 43.80 -38.22 14.69
N SER A 3 42.72 -37.46 14.49
CA SER A 3 42.41 -36.76 13.24
C SER A 3 43.37 -35.57 13.07
N THR A 4 44.19 -35.62 12.01
CA THR A 4 45.04 -34.49 11.60
C THR A 4 44.20 -33.44 10.86
N PRO A 5 44.28 -32.16 11.24
CA PRO A 5 43.47 -31.11 10.62
C PRO A 5 43.89 -30.82 9.17
N ASN A 6 42.90 -30.79 8.28
CA ASN A 6 43.04 -30.53 6.85
C ASN A 6 43.50 -29.07 6.58
N PRO A 7 44.70 -28.86 5.98
CA PRO A 7 45.27 -27.52 5.78
C PRO A 7 44.50 -26.66 4.75
N HIS A 8 43.64 -27.26 3.93
CA HIS A 8 42.90 -26.52 2.91
C HIS A 8 41.78 -25.62 3.47
N ARG A 9 41.30 -25.88 4.70
CA ARG A 9 40.18 -25.12 5.29
C ARG A 9 40.53 -23.66 5.63
N LYS A 10 41.82 -23.34 5.82
CA LYS A 10 42.26 -21.97 6.14
C LYS A 10 42.34 -21.06 4.91
N ILE A 11 42.56 -21.61 3.72
CA ILE A 11 42.71 -20.84 2.48
C ILE A 11 41.34 -20.35 1.97
N TYR A 12 40.30 -21.18 2.06
CA TYR A 12 38.94 -20.79 1.66
C TYR A 12 38.34 -19.69 2.55
N PHE A 13 38.65 -19.69 3.85
CA PHE A 13 38.15 -18.65 4.77
C PHE A 13 38.77 -17.27 4.49
N ALA A 14 40.06 -17.23 4.11
CA ALA A 14 40.74 -15.99 3.78
C ALA A 14 40.26 -15.39 2.44
N LEU A 15 39.97 -16.23 1.44
CA LEU A 15 39.45 -15.77 0.15
C LEU A 15 37.99 -15.26 0.24
N LEU A 16 37.16 -15.87 1.09
CA LEU A 16 35.77 -15.43 1.31
C LEU A 16 35.70 -14.05 2.00
N LEU A 17 36.60 -13.79 2.97
CA LEU A 17 36.72 -12.49 3.63
C LEU A 17 37.23 -11.39 2.67
N LEU A 18 38.12 -11.73 1.73
CA LEU A 18 38.61 -10.77 0.73
C LEU A 18 37.50 -10.39 -0.28
N ALA A 19 36.65 -11.33 -0.67
CA ALA A 19 35.54 -11.08 -1.58
C ALA A 19 34.44 -10.18 -0.96
N LEU A 20 34.16 -10.35 0.34
CA LEU A 20 33.20 -9.51 1.07
C LEU A 20 33.68 -8.06 1.26
N ALA A 21 34.99 -7.83 1.40
CA ALA A 21 35.55 -6.49 1.56
C ALA A 21 35.53 -5.67 0.25
N LEU A 22 35.53 -6.33 -0.93
CA LEU A 22 35.57 -5.66 -2.23
C LEU A 22 34.18 -5.22 -2.75
N TRP A 23 33.09 -5.68 -2.15
CA TRP A 23 31.72 -5.29 -2.54
C TRP A 23 31.18 -4.02 -1.83
N ALA A 24 31.92 -3.47 -0.87
CA ALA A 24 31.42 -2.36 -0.05
C ALA A 24 31.62 -0.95 -0.64
N CYS A 25 32.20 -0.78 -1.85
CA CYS A 25 32.67 0.53 -2.32
C CYS A 25 32.03 1.08 -3.61
N VAL A 26 30.92 0.53 -4.11
CA VAL A 26 30.22 1.14 -5.26
C VAL A 26 28.95 1.85 -4.80
N ARG A 27 29.11 3.00 -4.15
CA ARG A 27 28.05 4.01 -4.05
C ARG A 27 28.21 4.95 -5.23
N VAL A 28 27.33 4.79 -6.23
CA VAL A 28 27.19 5.78 -7.30
C VAL A 28 26.42 6.96 -6.72
N ASP A 29 27.14 8.02 -6.39
CA ASP A 29 26.58 9.28 -5.94
C ASP A 29 26.05 10.04 -7.16
N LEU A 30 24.72 10.02 -7.35
CA LEU A 30 24.04 10.67 -8.47
C LEU A 30 23.54 12.08 -8.13
N SER A 31 24.16 12.75 -7.15
CA SER A 31 23.71 14.06 -6.66
C SER A 31 24.72 15.17 -6.92
N THR A 32 24.94 15.53 -8.18
CA THR A 32 25.35 16.91 -8.55
C THR A 32 25.06 17.17 -10.02
N ARG A 33 23.88 17.73 -10.33
CA ARG A 33 23.73 18.57 -11.52
C ARG A 33 23.38 19.99 -11.05
N PRO A 34 24.23 21.00 -11.32
CA PRO A 34 23.84 22.38 -11.07
C PRO A 34 22.74 22.78 -12.06
N ALA A 35 21.65 23.32 -11.55
CA ALA A 35 20.62 23.95 -12.35
C ALA A 35 21.18 25.27 -12.92
N SER A 36 21.38 25.33 -14.25
CA SER A 36 21.65 26.58 -14.95
C SER A 36 20.40 27.46 -14.93
N ALA A 37 20.43 28.49 -14.10
CA ALA A 37 19.45 29.58 -14.17
C ALA A 37 19.75 30.44 -15.41
N VAL A 38 18.92 30.29 -16.45
CA VAL A 38 18.90 31.21 -17.59
C VAL A 38 18.13 32.45 -17.16
N ILE A 39 18.82 33.59 -17.08
CA ILE A 39 18.20 34.90 -16.88
C ILE A 39 17.47 35.27 -18.18
N ALA A 40 16.14 35.23 -18.15
CA ALA A 40 15.31 35.72 -19.25
C ALA A 40 15.35 37.26 -19.30
N PRO A 41 15.41 37.87 -20.49
CA PRO A 41 15.37 39.33 -20.64
C PRO A 41 14.00 39.89 -20.23
N ALA A 42 14.01 41.10 -19.66
CA ALA A 42 12.83 41.80 -19.18
C ALA A 42 11.83 42.06 -20.34
N ARG A 43 10.60 41.57 -20.16
CA ARG A 43 9.49 41.77 -21.07
C ARG A 43 9.01 43.24 -21.00
N PRO A 44 8.77 43.93 -22.13
CA PRO A 44 8.19 45.27 -22.12
C PRO A 44 6.81 45.28 -21.48
N ALA A 45 6.50 46.35 -20.75
CA ALA A 45 5.21 46.54 -20.10
C ALA A 45 4.08 46.63 -21.15
N PRO A 46 2.93 45.95 -20.94
CA PRO A 46 1.79 46.06 -21.82
C PRO A 46 1.13 47.45 -21.72
N PRO A 47 0.53 47.96 -22.81
CA PRO A 47 -0.18 49.23 -22.80
C PRO A 47 -1.40 49.18 -21.88
N THR A 48 -1.64 50.28 -21.18
CA THR A 48 -2.79 50.47 -20.29
C THR A 48 -4.10 50.39 -21.09
N PRO A 49 -5.07 49.54 -20.69
CA PRO A 49 -6.35 49.45 -21.39
C PRO A 49 -7.18 50.70 -21.17
N THR A 50 -7.65 51.30 -22.27
CA THR A 50 -8.66 52.36 -22.25
C THR A 50 -10.01 51.74 -21.87
N VAL A 51 -10.56 52.15 -20.73
CA VAL A 51 -11.85 51.66 -20.22
C VAL A 51 -12.99 52.37 -20.93
N THR A 52 -13.69 51.65 -21.80
CA THR A 52 -14.98 52.08 -22.36
C THR A 52 -16.08 51.84 -21.33
N PRO A 53 -16.91 52.84 -20.96
CA PRO A 53 -17.99 52.63 -20.01
C PRO A 53 -19.04 51.69 -20.59
N TRP A 54 -19.38 50.65 -19.82
CA TRP A 54 -20.41 49.67 -20.17
C TRP A 54 -21.80 50.27 -20.00
N PRO A 55 -22.77 49.95 -20.90
CA PRO A 55 -24.15 50.33 -20.71
C PRO A 55 -24.74 49.63 -19.48
N THR A 56 -25.50 50.38 -18.68
CA THR A 56 -26.20 49.88 -17.50
C THR A 56 -27.16 48.73 -17.89
N PRO A 57 -27.01 47.51 -17.35
CA PRO A 57 -27.90 46.41 -17.68
C PRO A 57 -29.28 46.62 -17.05
N THR A 58 -30.32 46.54 -17.88
CA THR A 58 -31.70 46.37 -17.42
C THR A 58 -31.86 45.00 -16.74
N PRO A 59 -32.55 44.91 -15.59
CA PRO A 59 -32.74 43.64 -14.89
C PRO A 59 -33.60 42.70 -15.73
N ILE A 60 -33.01 41.58 -16.15
CA ILE A 60 -33.73 40.44 -16.74
C ILE A 60 -34.19 39.57 -15.57
N VAL A 61 -35.51 39.46 -15.39
CA VAL A 61 -36.11 38.53 -14.41
C VAL A 61 -36.17 37.15 -15.06
N ILE A 62 -35.24 36.27 -14.70
CA ILE A 62 -35.26 34.86 -15.11
C ILE A 62 -36.00 34.08 -14.03
N GLN A 63 -37.20 33.58 -14.34
CA GLN A 63 -37.88 32.60 -13.49
C GLN A 63 -37.23 31.22 -13.68
N ILE A 64 -36.46 30.78 -12.69
CA ILE A 64 -35.92 29.42 -12.64
C ILE A 64 -37.03 28.50 -12.11
N VAL A 65 -37.66 27.76 -13.01
CA VAL A 65 -38.54 26.64 -12.63
C VAL A 65 -37.62 25.44 -12.38
N ALA A 66 -37.39 25.11 -11.10
CA ALA A 66 -36.62 23.94 -10.73
C ALA A 66 -37.41 22.68 -11.12
N ASN A 67 -36.97 22.00 -12.19
CA ASN A 67 -37.40 20.65 -12.46
C ASN A 67 -36.71 19.75 -11.41
N PRO A 68 -37.43 18.89 -10.66
CA PRO A 68 -36.77 18.00 -9.71
C PRO A 68 -35.81 17.10 -10.49
N ILE A 69 -34.52 17.25 -10.21
CA ILE A 69 -33.49 16.34 -10.68
C ILE A 69 -33.75 15.03 -9.94
N ILE A 70 -34.36 14.06 -10.62
CA ILE A 70 -34.36 12.68 -10.13
C ILE A 70 -32.95 12.18 -10.38
N GLU A 71 -32.09 12.27 -9.36
CA GLU A 71 -30.78 11.64 -9.42
C GLU A 71 -31.01 10.13 -9.57
N PRO A 72 -30.42 9.48 -10.59
CA PRO A 72 -30.48 8.03 -10.67
C PRO A 72 -29.80 7.49 -9.42
N ALA A 73 -30.58 6.83 -8.56
CA ALA A 73 -30.02 6.09 -7.44
C ALA A 73 -29.09 5.02 -8.02
N CYS A 74 -27.78 5.25 -7.94
CA CYS A 74 -26.81 4.20 -8.12
C CYS A 74 -27.07 3.18 -7.01
N LEU A 75 -27.78 2.10 -7.35
CA LEU A 75 -27.84 0.93 -6.47
C LEU A 75 -26.42 0.39 -6.38
N LEU A 76 -25.71 0.79 -5.34
CA LEU A 76 -24.42 0.20 -5.02
C LEU A 76 -24.67 -1.25 -4.61
N PRO A 77 -23.91 -2.21 -5.13
CA PRO A 77 -23.94 -3.57 -4.61
C PRO A 77 -23.61 -3.54 -3.11
N ASP A 78 -24.52 -4.07 -2.31
CA ASP A 78 -24.31 -4.27 -0.87
C ASP A 78 -23.65 -5.63 -0.66
N VAL A 79 -22.65 -5.68 0.22
CA VAL A 79 -21.99 -6.93 0.63
C VAL A 79 -22.47 -7.22 2.05
N GLY A 80 -23.50 -8.06 2.15
CA GLY A 80 -24.08 -8.44 3.43
C GLY A 80 -23.18 -9.37 4.25
N SER A 81 -23.53 -9.55 5.52
CA SER A 81 -22.80 -10.44 6.43
C SER A 81 -22.67 -11.85 5.84
N GLY A 82 -21.44 -12.38 5.82
CA GLY A 82 -21.12 -13.71 5.28
C GLY A 82 -21.10 -13.77 3.74
N GLN A 83 -21.27 -12.64 3.05
CA GLN A 83 -21.06 -12.55 1.60
C GLN A 83 -19.62 -12.11 1.30
N SER A 84 -19.14 -12.50 0.12
CA SER A 84 -17.88 -12.01 -0.43
C SER A 84 -18.12 -11.56 -1.86
N ILE A 85 -17.27 -10.67 -2.35
CA ILE A 85 -17.25 -10.23 -3.75
C ILE A 85 -15.83 -10.32 -4.26
N THR A 86 -15.64 -10.86 -5.46
CA THR A 86 -14.32 -10.94 -6.09
C THR A 86 -14.05 -9.76 -7.01
N ALA A 87 -12.81 -9.61 -7.47
CA ALA A 87 -12.44 -8.55 -8.41
C ALA A 87 -13.22 -8.59 -9.74
N SER A 88 -13.80 -9.75 -10.10
CA SER A 88 -14.68 -9.90 -11.27
C SER A 88 -16.14 -9.51 -10.99
N GLY A 89 -16.48 -9.19 -9.74
CA GLY A 89 -17.85 -8.94 -9.28
C GLY A 89 -18.63 -10.21 -8.94
N SER A 90 -17.98 -11.38 -8.86
CA SER A 90 -18.63 -12.64 -8.49
C SER A 90 -18.88 -12.71 -6.98
N TYR A 91 -20.07 -13.20 -6.59
CA TYR A 91 -20.46 -13.45 -5.19
C TYR A 91 -20.34 -14.92 -4.78
N THR A 92 -19.96 -15.79 -5.72
CA THR A 92 -19.96 -17.25 -5.52
C THR A 92 -18.59 -17.87 -5.74
N GLU A 93 -17.63 -17.08 -6.23
CA GLU A 93 -16.26 -17.52 -6.42
C GLU A 93 -15.55 -17.63 -5.06
N THR A 94 -14.80 -18.72 -4.86
CA THR A 94 -14.10 -18.96 -3.60
C THR A 94 -12.89 -18.04 -3.45
N GLU A 95 -12.47 -17.76 -2.21
CA GLU A 95 -11.25 -17.00 -1.92
C GLU A 95 -10.03 -17.57 -2.65
N ARG A 96 -9.86 -18.89 -2.65
CA ARG A 96 -8.75 -19.55 -3.35
C ARG A 96 -8.73 -19.27 -4.85
N SER A 97 -9.91 -19.14 -5.47
CA SER A 97 -10.03 -18.79 -6.89
C SER A 97 -9.78 -17.31 -7.12
N ALA A 98 -10.31 -16.45 -6.25
CA ALA A 98 -10.26 -15.00 -6.37
C ALA A 98 -8.85 -14.44 -6.13
N SER A 99 -8.19 -14.91 -5.07
CA SER A 99 -6.93 -14.37 -4.55
C SER A 99 -5.72 -15.25 -4.86
N THR A 100 -5.94 -16.36 -5.59
CA THR A 100 -5.00 -17.48 -5.78
C THR A 100 -4.65 -18.20 -4.45
N PRO A 101 -4.17 -19.46 -4.49
CA PRO A 101 -3.73 -20.13 -3.28
C PRO A 101 -2.60 -19.37 -2.55
N MET A 102 -2.56 -19.46 -1.22
CA MET A 102 -1.36 -19.18 -0.43
C MET A 102 -0.16 -19.94 -1.01
N VAL A 103 0.91 -19.22 -1.33
CA VAL A 103 2.11 -19.82 -1.93
C VAL A 103 2.97 -20.48 -0.86
N CYS A 104 3.15 -19.79 0.27
CA CYS A 104 3.86 -20.28 1.44
C CYS A 104 3.48 -19.43 2.66
N HIS A 105 3.57 -20.03 3.85
CA HIS A 105 3.60 -19.27 5.09
C HIS A 105 4.94 -18.53 5.19
N ILE A 106 4.89 -17.20 5.35
CA ILE A 106 6.05 -16.37 5.61
C ILE A 106 6.32 -16.40 7.11
N THR A 107 7.43 -17.00 7.53
CA THR A 107 7.88 -16.93 8.94
C THR A 107 8.82 -15.75 9.14
N ARG A 108 8.90 -15.21 10.36
CA ARG A 108 9.75 -14.02 10.69
C ARG A 108 11.24 -14.19 10.39
N ASP A 109 11.75 -15.41 10.41
CA ASP A 109 13.14 -15.75 10.11
C ASP A 109 13.41 -16.03 8.62
N SER A 110 12.38 -15.95 7.77
CA SER A 110 12.50 -16.21 6.34
C SER A 110 13.01 -15.01 5.54
N CYS A 111 13.60 -15.28 4.36
CA CYS A 111 13.95 -14.22 3.41
C CYS A 111 12.72 -13.45 2.92
N ALA A 112 11.56 -14.10 2.84
CA ALA A 112 10.31 -13.50 2.38
C ALA A 112 9.78 -12.46 3.37
N TYR A 113 10.01 -12.64 4.68
CA TYR A 113 9.64 -11.65 5.69
C TYR A 113 10.29 -10.28 5.44
N ASN A 114 11.57 -10.28 5.01
CA ASN A 114 12.27 -9.04 4.66
C ASN A 114 11.78 -8.37 3.36
N GLN A 115 10.85 -9.01 2.64
CA GLN A 115 10.18 -8.45 1.46
C GLN A 115 8.80 -7.87 1.79
N LEU A 116 8.29 -8.09 3.02
CA LEU A 116 7.10 -7.40 3.48
C LEU A 116 7.39 -5.91 3.63
N VAL A 117 6.38 -5.11 3.33
CA VAL A 117 6.46 -3.66 3.32
C VAL A 117 5.34 -3.09 4.17
N GLY A 118 5.52 -1.87 4.65
CA GLY A 118 4.48 -1.12 5.34
C GLY A 118 4.06 0.13 4.57
N ILE A 119 2.81 0.54 4.78
CA ILE A 119 2.31 1.83 4.32
C ILE A 119 2.62 2.88 5.39
N LEU A 120 3.23 4.00 4.96
CA LEU A 120 3.59 5.12 5.84
C LEU A 120 2.57 6.28 5.78
N ASP A 121 1.38 6.04 5.22
CA ASP A 121 0.30 7.03 5.20
C ASP A 121 -0.29 7.19 6.61
N PRO A 122 -0.12 8.35 7.27
CA PRO A 122 -0.62 8.57 8.62
C PRO A 122 -2.16 8.64 8.70
N SER A 123 -2.87 8.66 7.56
CA SER A 123 -4.33 8.65 7.57
C SER A 123 -4.92 7.25 7.75
N ILE A 124 -4.10 6.18 7.71
CA ILE A 124 -4.50 4.81 8.02
C ILE A 124 -4.10 4.49 9.45
N VAL A 125 -5.05 3.99 10.24
CA VAL A 125 -4.82 3.59 11.63
C VAL A 125 -4.59 2.09 11.70
N PHE A 126 -3.52 1.65 12.36
CA PHE A 126 -3.26 0.23 12.63
C PHE A 126 -3.55 -0.08 14.09
N LYS A 127 -4.16 -1.23 14.39
CA LYS A 127 -4.56 -1.60 15.75
C LYS A 127 -3.34 -1.96 16.61
N GLN A 128 -2.40 -2.72 16.07
CA GLN A 128 -1.14 -3.12 16.71
C GLN A 128 -1.36 -3.63 18.14
N GLU A 129 -2.29 -4.56 18.31
CA GLU A 129 -2.62 -5.12 19.61
C GLU A 129 -1.58 -6.11 20.12
N GLU A 130 -0.76 -6.69 19.24
CA GLU A 130 0.14 -7.77 19.60
C GLU A 130 1.26 -7.24 20.50
N GLU A 131 1.73 -8.09 21.41
CA GLU A 131 2.91 -7.76 22.20
C GLU A 131 4.20 -7.93 21.38
N ALA A 132 5.28 -7.29 21.83
CA ALA A 132 6.59 -7.49 21.22
C ALA A 132 7.00 -8.98 21.26
N PRO A 133 7.58 -9.54 20.17
CA PRO A 133 8.10 -8.86 18.97
C PRO A 133 7.10 -8.69 17.80
N PHE A 134 5.81 -8.94 18.00
CA PHE A 134 4.77 -9.02 16.95
C PHE A 134 4.00 -7.70 16.76
N ASN A 135 4.22 -6.71 17.62
CA ASN A 135 3.53 -5.42 17.69
C ASN A 135 3.64 -4.49 16.46
N THR A 136 4.17 -4.98 15.34
CA THR A 136 4.25 -4.26 14.06
C THR A 136 3.67 -5.07 12.90
N GLU A 137 3.13 -6.27 13.15
CA GLU A 137 2.74 -7.19 12.08
C GLU A 137 1.52 -6.69 11.29
N ASP A 138 0.61 -5.96 11.92
CA ASP A 138 -0.46 -5.18 11.26
C ASP A 138 0.02 -4.22 10.17
N VAL A 139 1.26 -3.74 10.28
CA VAL A 139 1.84 -2.80 9.31
C VAL A 139 2.48 -3.54 8.15
N LEU A 140 2.84 -4.82 8.33
CA LEU A 140 3.57 -5.60 7.35
C LEU A 140 2.60 -6.28 6.39
N MET A 141 2.83 -6.08 5.09
CA MET A 141 2.00 -6.67 4.04
C MET A 141 2.85 -6.97 2.80
N HIS A 142 2.35 -7.86 1.95
CA HIS A 142 2.92 -8.13 0.65
C HIS A 142 2.86 -6.86 -0.22
N PRO A 143 3.90 -6.54 -1.04
CA PRO A 143 3.92 -5.30 -1.83
C PRO A 143 2.71 -5.07 -2.76
N ALA A 144 2.06 -6.15 -3.19
CA ALA A 144 0.84 -6.07 -3.99
C ALA A 144 -0.35 -5.42 -3.25
N MET A 145 -0.35 -5.38 -1.91
CA MET A 145 -1.40 -4.79 -1.09
C MET A 145 -1.34 -3.26 -1.02
N LEU A 146 -0.19 -2.64 -1.35
CA LEU A 146 -0.01 -1.19 -1.23
C LEU A 146 -1.02 -0.40 -2.06
N GLY A 147 -1.22 -0.81 -3.32
CA GLY A 147 -2.15 -0.16 -4.25
C GLY A 147 -3.61 -0.24 -3.78
N PRO A 148 -4.14 -1.46 -3.56
CA PRO A 148 -5.50 -1.65 -3.04
C PRO A 148 -5.78 -0.92 -1.72
N LEU A 149 -4.87 -1.02 -0.74
CA LEU A 149 -5.08 -0.39 0.57
C LEU A 149 -5.04 1.14 0.50
N THR A 150 -4.10 1.71 -0.28
CA THR A 150 -4.07 3.16 -0.54
C THR A 150 -5.38 3.60 -1.21
N ARG A 151 -5.87 2.85 -2.20
CA ARG A 151 -7.12 3.17 -2.88
C ARG A 151 -8.32 3.09 -1.95
N LEU A 152 -8.40 2.07 -1.09
CA LEU A 152 -9.47 1.92 -0.11
C LEU A 152 -9.49 3.09 0.87
N ASN A 153 -8.32 3.51 1.37
CA ASN A 153 -8.19 4.67 2.25
C ASN A 153 -8.71 5.97 1.58
N GLU A 154 -8.40 6.20 0.30
CA GLU A 154 -8.96 7.34 -0.43
C GLU A 154 -10.49 7.26 -0.58
N LEU A 155 -11.03 6.07 -0.82
CA LEU A 155 -12.48 5.86 -0.93
C LEU A 155 -13.19 6.10 0.40
N VAL A 156 -12.62 5.62 1.50
CA VAL A 156 -13.13 5.87 2.87
C VAL A 156 -13.19 7.37 3.14
N LYS A 157 -12.10 8.09 2.90
CA LYS A 157 -12.07 9.54 3.09
C LYS A 157 -13.11 10.25 2.23
N ALA A 158 -13.29 9.82 0.98
CA ALA A 158 -14.28 10.42 0.07
C ALA A 158 -15.71 10.16 0.52
N GLU A 159 -16.05 8.92 0.88
CA GLU A 159 -17.39 8.50 1.29
C GLU A 159 -17.88 9.26 2.52
N TRP A 160 -17.00 9.44 3.52
CA TRP A 160 -17.38 10.08 4.78
C TRP A 160 -16.84 11.50 4.94
N GLY A 161 -16.53 12.20 3.84
CA GLY A 161 -16.12 13.61 3.86
C GLY A 161 -14.88 13.89 4.72
N GLY A 162 -13.99 12.90 4.88
CA GLY A 162 -12.78 12.96 5.71
C GLY A 162 -13.03 12.87 7.22
N ALA A 163 -14.26 12.62 7.68
CA ALA A 163 -14.58 12.50 9.10
C ALA A 163 -14.12 11.16 9.71
N TYR A 164 -13.85 10.16 8.88
CA TYR A 164 -13.43 8.82 9.29
C TYR A 164 -12.12 8.41 8.62
N GLN A 165 -11.39 7.52 9.29
CA GLN A 165 -10.14 6.95 8.82
C GLN A 165 -10.32 5.45 8.61
N LEU A 166 -9.62 4.91 7.63
CA LEU A 166 -9.51 3.46 7.49
C LEU A 166 -8.69 2.93 8.66
N ARG A 167 -9.19 1.86 9.29
CA ARG A 167 -8.49 1.14 10.35
C ARG A 167 -8.17 -0.26 9.84
N VAL A 168 -6.94 -0.70 10.00
CA VAL A 168 -6.52 -2.09 9.79
C VAL A 168 -6.40 -2.70 11.18
N THR A 169 -7.07 -3.84 11.37
CA THR A 169 -7.02 -4.59 12.64
C THR A 169 -6.18 -5.83 12.60
N ASP A 170 -5.88 -6.31 11.40
CA ASP A 170 -5.00 -7.45 11.18
C ASP A 170 -4.43 -7.39 9.75
N ALA A 171 -3.21 -7.88 9.53
CA ALA A 171 -2.58 -7.93 8.22
C ALA A 171 -1.67 -9.16 8.05
N TYR A 172 -0.36 -9.02 8.28
CA TYR A 172 0.52 -10.17 8.37
C TYR A 172 0.37 -10.81 9.75
N ASP A 173 0.26 -12.13 9.82
CA ASP A 173 0.08 -12.87 11.08
C ASP A 173 1.06 -14.04 11.14
N SER A 174 2.08 -13.91 11.99
CA SER A 174 3.04 -14.99 12.25
C SER A 174 2.64 -15.93 13.38
N LEU A 175 1.64 -15.54 14.18
CA LEU A 175 1.11 -16.30 15.32
C LEU A 175 0.08 -17.35 14.91
N LEU A 176 -0.36 -17.29 13.65
CA LEU A 176 -1.31 -18.20 13.03
C LEU A 176 -2.69 -18.15 13.69
N GLU A 177 -3.15 -16.96 14.06
CA GLU A 177 -4.43 -16.73 14.73
C GLU A 177 -5.62 -16.76 13.77
N HIS A 178 -5.39 -16.55 12.47
CA HIS A 178 -6.40 -16.68 11.42
C HIS A 178 -6.70 -18.16 11.14
N ASP A 179 -7.88 -18.47 10.57
CA ASP A 179 -8.49 -19.80 10.39
C ASP A 179 -9.09 -20.49 11.63
N PRO A 180 -10.19 -21.25 11.44
CA PRO A 180 -10.62 -22.21 12.45
C PRO A 180 -9.50 -23.24 12.71
N PRO A 181 -9.47 -23.84 13.91
CA PRO A 181 -8.40 -24.73 14.33
C PRO A 181 -8.34 -25.98 13.44
N GLU A 182 -7.57 -25.93 12.35
CA GLU A 182 -7.07 -27.13 11.72
C GLU A 182 -6.02 -27.75 12.63
N SER A 183 -6.21 -29.04 12.95
CA SER A 183 -5.35 -29.80 13.84
C SER A 183 -3.92 -29.97 13.31
N ASN A 184 -3.70 -29.69 12.03
CA ASN A 184 -2.40 -29.72 11.41
C ASN A 184 -1.94 -28.29 11.05
N PRO A 185 -0.94 -27.73 11.75
CA PRO A 185 -0.37 -26.42 11.43
C PRO A 185 0.16 -26.32 9.99
N SER A 186 0.52 -27.45 9.36
CA SER A 186 1.02 -27.47 7.99
C SER A 186 -0.08 -27.34 6.92
N THR A 187 -1.36 -27.31 7.31
CA THR A 187 -2.50 -27.19 6.39
C THR A 187 -3.32 -25.91 6.61
N ARG A 188 -3.04 -25.15 7.68
CA ARG A 188 -3.65 -23.82 7.89
C ARG A 188 -3.43 -22.95 6.65
N TYR A 189 -4.48 -22.26 6.25
CA TYR A 189 -4.62 -21.54 5.00
C TYR A 189 -5.24 -20.17 5.29
N SER A 190 -4.40 -19.18 5.58
CA SER A 190 -4.84 -17.78 5.61
C SER A 190 -3.89 -16.95 4.79
N LEU A 191 -4.42 -16.04 3.99
CA LEU A 191 -3.63 -15.06 3.27
C LEU A 191 -2.98 -14.03 4.22
N HIS A 192 -3.38 -13.97 5.50
CA HIS A 192 -2.66 -13.20 6.53
C HIS A 192 -1.24 -13.76 6.73
N TYR A 193 -1.06 -15.07 6.60
CA TYR A 193 0.24 -15.71 6.82
C TYR A 193 1.26 -15.43 5.70
N ASP A 194 0.80 -14.93 4.55
CA ASP A 194 1.66 -14.48 3.45
C ASP A 194 1.55 -12.97 3.16
N GLY A 195 0.86 -12.24 4.04
CA GLY A 195 0.70 -10.79 4.01
C GLY A 195 -0.20 -10.28 2.88
N ARG A 196 -1.06 -11.13 2.30
CA ARG A 196 -1.98 -10.76 1.19
C ARG A 196 -3.44 -10.57 1.62
N ALA A 197 -3.74 -10.59 2.91
CA ALA A 197 -5.04 -10.22 3.46
C ALA A 197 -4.90 -9.18 4.56
N ILE A 198 -6.02 -8.50 4.84
CA ILE A 198 -6.18 -7.52 5.92
C ILE A 198 -7.61 -7.61 6.45
N ASP A 199 -7.77 -7.36 7.74
CA ASP A 199 -9.05 -7.07 8.38
C ASP A 199 -9.19 -5.56 8.62
N VAL A 200 -10.37 -4.99 8.34
CA VAL A 200 -10.64 -3.54 8.38
C VAL A 200 -11.91 -3.17 9.12
#